data_AF-A0A938YXZ5-F1
#
_entry.id   AF-A0A938YXZ5-F1
#
_cell.length_a   1.000
_cell.length_b   1.000
_cell.length_c   1.000
_cell.angle_alpha   90.00
_cell.angle_beta   90.00
_cell.angle_gamma   90.00
#
_symmetry.space_group_name_H-M   'P 1'
#
loop_
_entity.id
_entity.type
_entity.pdbx_description
1 polymer ?
#
loop_
_entity_poly.entity_id
_entity_poly.type
_entity_poly.pdbx_seq_one_letter_code
_entity_poly.pdbx_strand_id
1 'polypeptide(L)'
;MYPGNLKLNKKGQEFSGFRLLVEAVMVVLIMVIIFAILTHIESIRHDVSKRKLFDGFKKAFDAPDGSVIFEENLVLTANSAYTAGAFANTVTGISPECIEFRAIESPAFLVGESSIEIGQQVETDVYYSCQRQYEGGECPITCIISFGRDLRE
;
A
#
# COMPACT_ATOMS: atom_id res chain seq x y z
N MET A 1 29.96 27.53 -73.63
CA MET A 1 29.52 26.17 -73.24
C MET A 1 30.53 25.62 -72.24
N TYR A 2 30.25 25.77 -70.94
CA TYR A 2 30.93 25.09 -69.84
C TYR A 2 29.87 24.83 -68.77
N PRO A 3 29.80 23.62 -68.20
CA PRO A 3 28.70 23.20 -67.36
C PRO A 3 28.76 23.86 -65.99
N GLY A 4 27.59 24.25 -65.49
CA GLY A 4 27.39 24.84 -64.18
C GLY A 4 27.85 23.91 -63.06
N ASN A 5 28.59 24.48 -62.11
CA ASN A 5 28.89 23.88 -60.83
C ASN A 5 27.61 23.79 -59.98
N LEU A 6 26.90 22.66 -60.07
CA LEU A 6 25.86 22.30 -59.13
C LEU A 6 26.52 21.69 -57.88
N LYS A 7 26.98 22.57 -56.97
CA LYS A 7 27.31 22.17 -55.60
C LYS A 7 26.00 21.85 -54.88
N LEU A 8 25.54 20.61 -54.98
CA LEU A 8 24.49 20.05 -54.13
C LEU A 8 25.01 20.05 -52.68
N ASN A 9 24.61 21.08 -51.94
CA ASN A 9 24.90 21.24 -50.52
C ASN A 9 24.10 20.20 -49.72
N LYS A 10 24.60 18.96 -49.66
CA LYS A 10 24.01 17.82 -48.92
C LYS A 10 24.16 17.92 -47.39
N LYS A 11 24.62 19.04 -46.84
CA LYS A 11 24.85 19.19 -45.39
C LYS A 11 23.60 19.52 -44.54
N GLY A 12 22.42 19.67 -45.15
CA GLY A 12 21.18 20.05 -44.44
C GLY A 12 20.20 18.91 -44.12
N GLN A 13 20.24 17.79 -44.86
CA GLN A 13 19.26 16.70 -44.70
C GLN A 13 19.57 15.76 -43.52
N GLU A 14 20.85 15.52 -43.22
CA GLU A 14 21.24 14.61 -42.13
C GLU A 14 20.92 15.17 -40.74
N PHE A 15 20.94 16.50 -40.57
CA PHE A 15 20.62 17.14 -39.29
C PHE A 15 19.13 17.10 -38.93
N SER A 16 18.23 17.08 -39.92
CA SER A 16 16.79 17.05 -39.65
C SER A 16 16.34 15.71 -39.07
N GLY A 17 16.86 14.60 -39.61
CA GLY A 17 16.59 13.26 -39.08
C GLY A 17 17.19 13.06 -37.70
N PHE A 18 18.43 13.53 -37.49
CA PHE A 18 19.09 13.48 -36.19
C PHE A 18 18.36 14.33 -35.15
N ARG A 19 17.88 15.53 -35.51
CA ARG A 19 17.10 16.40 -34.63
C ARG A 19 15.77 15.76 -34.21
N LEU A 20 15.03 15.17 -35.15
CA LEU A 20 13.79 14.44 -34.84
C LEU A 20 14.05 13.25 -33.92
N LEU A 21 15.16 12.53 -34.11
CA LEU A 21 15.55 11.42 -33.25
C LEU A 21 15.89 11.90 -31.83
N VAL A 22 16.65 12.98 -31.70
CA VAL A 22 16.97 13.59 -30.38
C VAL A 22 15.70 14.06 -29.68
N GLU A 23 14.78 14.72 -30.39
CA GLU A 23 13.49 15.14 -29.84
C GLU A 23 12.65 13.94 -29.36
N ALA A 24 12.60 12.85 -30.14
CA ALA A 24 11.92 11.63 -29.74
C ALA A 24 12.55 10.97 -28.50
N VAL A 25 13.87 10.89 -28.42
CA VAL A 25 14.59 10.35 -27.24
C VAL A 25 14.31 11.21 -26.00
N MET A 26 14.29 12.54 -26.14
CA MET A 26 13.97 13.44 -25.03
C MET A 26 12.54 13.22 -24.51
N VAL A 27 11.57 13.04 -25.41
CA VAL A 27 10.18 12.74 -25.01
C VAL A 27 10.10 11.40 -24.26
N VAL A 28 10.78 10.37 -24.75
CA VAL A 28 10.82 9.06 -24.09
C VAL A 28 11.46 9.16 -22.69
N LEU A 29 12.56 9.90 -22.55
CA LEU A 29 13.19 10.14 -21.25
C LEU A 29 12.25 10.83 -20.27
N ILE A 30 11.53 11.87 -20.72
CA ILE A 30 10.54 12.56 -19.90
C ILE A 30 9.43 11.59 -19.46
N MET A 31 8.93 10.76 -20.37
CA MET A 31 7.93 9.74 -20.02
C MET A 31 8.46 8.76 -18.96
N VAL A 32 9.68 8.25 -19.12
CA VAL A 32 10.29 7.34 -18.13
C VAL A 32 10.40 8.00 -16.76
N ILE A 33 10.80 9.28 -16.71
CA ILE A 33 10.87 10.03 -15.45
C ILE A 33 9.49 10.16 -14.80
N ILE A 34 8.46 10.47 -15.59
CA ILE A 34 7.08 10.56 -15.08
C ILE A 34 6.61 9.22 -14.54
N PHE A 35 6.82 8.12 -15.26
CA PHE A 35 6.48 6.78 -14.78
C PHE A 35 7.23 6.40 -13.50
N ALA A 36 8.51 6.77 -13.40
CA ALA A 36 9.29 6.53 -12.19
C ALA A 36 8.74 7.32 -10.99
N ILE A 37 8.30 8.56 -11.19
CA ILE A 37 7.68 9.37 -10.13
C ILE A 37 6.34 8.77 -9.70
N LEU A 38 5.49 8.37 -10.64
CA LEU A 38 4.19 7.77 -10.33
C LEU A 38 4.33 6.48 -9.51
N THR A 39 5.21 5.58 -9.94
CA THR A 39 5.47 4.33 -9.20
C THR A 39 6.08 4.59 -7.82
N HIS A 40 6.93 5.63 -7.69
CA HIS A 40 7.47 6.03 -6.39
C HIS A 40 6.38 6.56 -5.45
N ILE A 41 5.45 7.37 -5.95
CA ILE A 41 4.32 7.89 -5.16
C ILE A 41 3.41 6.74 -4.69
N GLU A 42 3.13 5.76 -5.55
CA GLU A 42 2.34 4.58 -5.19
C GLU A 42 3.03 3.78 -4.07
N SER A 43 4.35 3.57 -4.17
CA SER A 43 5.13 2.91 -3.12
C SER A 43 5.03 3.64 -1.78
N ILE A 44 5.14 4.99 -1.79
CA ILE A 44 5.00 5.79 -0.57
C ILE A 44 3.60 5.62 0.03
N ARG A 45 2.55 5.61 -0.79
CA ARG A 45 1.17 5.44 -0.33
C ARG A 45 0.97 4.08 0.37
N HIS A 46 1.56 3.02 -0.18
CA HIS A 46 1.53 1.69 0.43
C HIS A 46 2.31 1.65 1.75
N ASP A 47 3.50 2.24 1.80
CA ASP A 47 4.30 2.29 3.02
C ASP A 47 3.61 3.06 4.14
N VAL A 48 2.97 4.19 3.82
CA VAL A 48 2.19 4.97 4.78
C VAL A 48 0.97 4.18 5.25
N SER A 49 0.25 3.53 4.35
CA SER A 49 -0.92 2.70 4.70
C SER A 49 -0.52 1.54 5.61
N LYS A 50 0.59 0.86 5.31
CA LYS A 50 1.13 -0.22 6.14
C LYS A 50 1.55 0.28 7.53
N ARG A 51 2.21 1.43 7.62
CA ARG A 51 2.56 2.04 8.91
C ARG A 51 1.33 2.37 9.74
N LYS A 52 0.35 3.06 9.14
CA LYS A 52 -0.92 3.37 9.79
C LYS A 52 -1.65 2.11 10.27
N LEU A 53 -1.62 1.03 9.48
CA LEU A 53 -2.24 -0.24 9.85
C LEU A 53 -1.69 -0.79 11.18
N PHE A 54 -0.37 -0.75 11.36
CA PHE A 54 0.27 -1.23 12.59
C PHE A 54 0.18 -0.21 13.73
N ASP A 55 0.29 1.09 13.41
CA ASP A 55 0.16 2.17 14.39
C ASP A 55 -1.25 2.21 14.99
N GLY A 56 -2.30 2.00 14.17
CA GLY A 56 -3.70 1.91 14.62
C GLY A 56 -3.90 0.79 15.63
N PHE A 57 -3.36 -0.40 15.34
CA PHE A 57 -3.37 -1.52 16.28
C PHE A 57 -2.63 -1.19 17.58
N LYS A 58 -1.43 -0.62 17.49
CA LYS A 58 -0.65 -0.24 18.66
C LYS A 58 -1.40 0.76 19.55
N LYS A 59 -2.04 1.78 18.96
CA LYS A 59 -2.84 2.74 19.72
C LYS A 59 -3.99 2.05 20.47
N ALA A 60 -4.65 1.08 19.83
CA ALA A 60 -5.77 0.35 20.45
C ALA A 60 -5.28 -0.54 21.60
N PHE A 61 -4.12 -1.16 21.42
CA PHE A 61 -3.47 -1.95 22.47
C PHE A 61 -3.02 -1.11 23.67
N ASP A 62 -2.49 0.09 23.43
CA ASP A 62 -2.04 1.01 24.48
C ASP A 62 -3.22 1.53 25.33
N ALA A 63 -4.44 1.56 24.78
CA ALA A 63 -5.68 1.89 25.46
C ALA A 63 -6.70 0.74 25.39
N PRO A 64 -6.52 -0.36 26.15
CA PRO A 64 -7.34 -1.57 26.04
C PRO A 64 -8.65 -1.46 26.85
N ASP A 65 -9.39 -0.38 26.63
CA ASP A 65 -10.66 -0.03 27.28
C ASP A 65 -11.90 -0.45 26.46
N GLY A 66 -11.69 -1.09 25.30
CA GLY A 66 -12.72 -1.47 24.35
C GLY A 66 -13.09 -0.36 23.36
N SER A 67 -12.50 0.84 23.48
CA SER A 67 -12.71 1.91 22.50
C SER A 67 -12.26 1.47 21.10
N VAL A 68 -13.01 1.94 20.09
CA VAL A 68 -12.71 1.64 18.69
C VAL A 68 -11.80 2.73 18.15
N ILE A 69 -10.59 2.34 17.75
CA ILE A 69 -9.71 3.16 16.94
C ILE A 69 -9.96 2.82 15.49
N PHE A 70 -10.06 3.81 14.63
CA PHE A 70 -10.25 3.61 13.20
C PHE A 70 -9.16 4.34 12.43
N GLU A 71 -8.65 3.70 11.38
CA GLU A 71 -7.72 4.28 10.43
C GLU A 71 -8.39 4.24 9.05
N GLU A 72 -8.57 5.42 8.45
CA GLU A 72 -9.30 5.57 7.19
C GLU A 72 -8.39 5.43 5.97
N ASN A 73 -9.00 5.02 4.85
CA ASN A 73 -8.40 5.06 3.52
C ASN A 73 -7.05 4.33 3.42
N LEU A 74 -6.94 3.16 4.07
CA LEU A 74 -5.74 2.33 4.00
C LEU A 74 -5.73 1.59 2.67
N VAL A 75 -4.64 1.76 1.91
CA VAL A 75 -4.43 1.02 0.66
C VAL A 75 -3.65 -0.25 0.92
N LEU A 76 -4.32 -1.38 0.80
CA LEU A 76 -3.76 -2.70 0.98
C LEU A 76 -3.41 -3.31 -0.38
N THR A 77 -2.21 -3.87 -0.48
CA THR A 77 -1.69 -4.41 -1.74
C THR A 77 -2.26 -5.80 -2.01
N ALA A 78 -2.57 -6.10 -3.28
CA ALA A 78 -2.98 -7.44 -3.67
C ALA A 78 -1.92 -8.50 -3.33
N ASN A 79 -2.36 -9.71 -3.02
CA ASN A 79 -1.54 -10.86 -2.62
C ASN A 79 -0.68 -10.61 -1.38
N SER A 80 -1.06 -9.65 -0.54
CA SER A 80 -0.42 -9.44 0.77
C SER A 80 -1.14 -10.23 1.85
N ALA A 81 -0.40 -10.66 2.86
CA ALA A 81 -0.94 -11.35 4.03
C ALA A 81 -0.48 -10.63 5.30
N TYR A 82 -1.43 -10.39 6.20
CA TYR A 82 -1.17 -9.83 7.53
C TYR A 82 -1.51 -10.88 8.56
N THR A 83 -0.54 -11.23 9.41
CA THR A 83 -0.68 -12.28 10.41
C THR A 83 -0.81 -11.69 11.80
N ALA A 84 -1.50 -12.39 12.69
CA ALA A 84 -1.59 -12.01 14.09
C ALA A 84 -0.20 -11.89 14.73
N GLY A 85 0.74 -12.76 14.33
CA GLY A 85 2.14 -12.68 14.74
C GLY A 85 2.82 -11.36 14.33
N ALA A 86 2.52 -10.83 13.14
CA ALA A 86 3.08 -9.54 12.72
C ALA A 86 2.58 -8.39 13.61
N PHE A 87 1.29 -8.38 13.98
CA PHE A 87 0.72 -7.40 14.91
C PHE A 87 1.25 -7.59 16.34
N ALA A 88 1.28 -8.82 16.84
CA ALA A 88 1.85 -9.13 18.15
C ALA A 88 3.32 -8.70 18.26
N ASN A 89 4.11 -8.77 17.19
CA ASN A 89 5.49 -8.27 17.20
C ASN A 89 5.61 -6.75 17.34
N THR A 90 4.53 -5.98 17.08
CA THR A 90 4.54 -4.51 17.22
C THR A 90 4.30 -4.03 18.65
N VAL A 91 3.77 -4.90 19.52
CA VAL A 91 3.42 -4.57 20.91
C VAL A 91 3.88 -5.68 21.86
N THR A 92 4.47 -5.33 23.00
CA THR A 92 4.93 -6.34 23.96
C THR A 92 3.78 -6.80 24.85
N GLY A 93 3.57 -8.12 24.97
CA GLY A 93 2.67 -8.70 25.97
C GLY A 93 1.31 -9.18 25.46
N ILE A 94 1.15 -9.34 24.14
CA ILE A 94 -0.01 -10.02 23.54
C ILE A 94 0.43 -11.28 22.80
N SER A 95 -0.32 -12.37 22.97
CA SER A 95 -0.12 -13.58 22.16
C SER A 95 -0.86 -13.44 20.82
N PRO A 96 -0.34 -13.98 19.71
CA PRO A 96 -1.03 -13.96 18.42
C PRO A 96 -2.44 -14.55 18.47
N GLU A 97 -2.69 -15.53 19.32
CA GLU A 97 -4.01 -16.17 19.50
C GLU A 97 -5.06 -15.23 20.11
N CYS A 98 -4.63 -14.13 20.73
CA CYS A 98 -5.51 -13.11 21.30
C CYS A 98 -5.93 -12.03 20.30
N ILE A 99 -5.56 -12.18 19.03
CA ILE A 99 -5.86 -11.23 17.95
C ILE A 99 -6.81 -11.91 16.97
N GLU A 100 -8.03 -11.38 16.88
CA GLU A 100 -9.06 -11.86 15.97
C GLU A 100 -9.13 -10.96 14.73
N PHE A 101 -9.15 -11.57 13.54
CA PHE A 101 -9.39 -10.85 12.30
C PHE A 101 -10.86 -10.95 11.89
N ARG A 102 -11.43 -9.82 11.50
CA ARG A 102 -12.76 -9.73 10.88
C ARG A 102 -12.66 -8.93 9.59
N ALA A 103 -13.54 -9.19 8.64
CA ALA A 103 -13.65 -8.35 7.45
C ALA A 103 -15.09 -8.26 6.99
N ILE A 104 -15.39 -7.25 6.18
CA ILE A 104 -16.59 -7.22 5.36
C ILE A 104 -16.55 -8.37 4.35
N GLU A 105 -17.71 -8.94 4.03
CA GLU A 105 -17.83 -9.96 2.98
C GLU A 105 -17.48 -9.33 1.62
N SER A 106 -16.25 -9.53 1.18
CA SER A 106 -15.73 -9.03 -0.08
C SER A 106 -14.66 -10.00 -0.61
N PRO A 107 -14.58 -10.21 -1.94
CA PRO A 107 -13.50 -11.00 -2.53
C PRO A 107 -12.11 -10.40 -2.32
N ALA A 108 -12.03 -9.15 -1.83
CA ALA A 108 -10.76 -8.54 -1.42
C ALA A 108 -10.16 -9.16 -0.16
N PHE A 109 -10.97 -9.77 0.71
CA PHE A 109 -10.51 -10.25 2.01
C PHE A 109 -10.73 -11.75 2.15
N LEU A 110 -9.66 -12.47 2.46
CA LEU A 110 -9.70 -13.87 2.84
C LEU A 110 -9.26 -13.96 4.30
N VAL A 111 -10.24 -14.10 5.20
CA VAL A 111 -9.99 -14.18 6.63
C VAL A 111 -9.68 -15.62 7.01
N GLY A 112 -8.47 -15.85 7.52
CA GLY A 112 -8.07 -17.09 8.17
C GLY A 112 -8.14 -16.98 9.70
N GLU A 113 -7.73 -18.05 10.39
CA GLU A 113 -7.78 -18.11 11.86
C GLU A 113 -6.80 -17.13 12.53
N SER A 114 -5.59 -16.97 11.97
CA SER A 114 -4.54 -16.09 12.52
C SER A 114 -3.93 -15.17 11.46
N SER A 115 -4.63 -15.00 10.33
CA SER A 115 -4.18 -14.16 9.24
C SER A 115 -5.36 -13.60 8.45
N ILE A 116 -5.10 -12.52 7.73
CA ILE A 116 -5.96 -12.02 6.67
C ILE A 116 -5.12 -11.84 5.40
N GLU A 117 -5.60 -12.41 4.31
CA GLU A 117 -5.00 -12.26 2.99
C GLU A 117 -5.82 -11.30 2.13
N ILE A 118 -5.12 -10.47 1.37
CA ILE A 118 -5.70 -9.45 0.51
C ILE A 118 -5.65 -9.96 -0.92
N GLY A 119 -6.78 -10.43 -1.45
CA GLY A 119 -6.85 -11.03 -2.79
C GLY A 119 -6.66 -10.01 -3.93
N GLN A 120 -7.08 -8.77 -3.72
CA GLN A 120 -7.00 -7.68 -4.68
C GLN A 120 -6.68 -6.36 -3.99
N GLN A 121 -6.07 -5.43 -4.71
CA GLN A 121 -5.78 -4.11 -4.18
C GLN A 121 -7.07 -3.43 -3.77
N VAL A 122 -7.12 -2.96 -2.53
CA VAL A 122 -8.32 -2.38 -1.92
C VAL A 122 -7.96 -1.17 -1.08
N GLU A 123 -8.79 -0.14 -1.17
CA GLU A 123 -8.80 0.99 -0.25
C GLU A 123 -9.94 0.74 0.75
N THR A 124 -9.60 0.61 2.03
CA THR A 124 -10.55 0.25 3.08
C THR A 124 -10.23 0.97 4.38
N ASP A 125 -11.25 1.14 5.19
CA ASP A 125 -11.08 1.54 6.58
C ASP A 125 -10.80 0.29 7.43
N VAL A 126 -9.99 0.46 8.47
CA VAL A 126 -9.69 -0.61 9.42
C VAL A 126 -10.01 -0.14 10.83
N TYR A 127 -10.73 -0.98 11.56
CA TYR A 127 -11.20 -0.76 12.91
C TYR A 127 -10.46 -1.67 13.88
N TYR A 128 -10.04 -1.12 15.00
CA TYR A 128 -9.29 -1.81 16.03
C TYR A 128 -10.03 -1.63 17.35
N SER A 129 -10.26 -2.71 18.08
CA SER A 129 -10.75 -2.66 19.46
C SER A 129 -9.97 -3.65 20.28
N CYS A 130 -9.39 -3.19 21.39
CA CYS A 130 -8.70 -4.05 22.35
C CYS A 130 -9.36 -3.88 23.71
N GLN A 131 -9.55 -4.99 24.43
CA GLN A 131 -10.19 -5.00 25.74
C GLN A 131 -9.42 -5.89 26.71
N ARG A 132 -9.19 -5.38 27.93
CA ARG A 132 -8.67 -6.20 29.03
C ARG A 132 -9.73 -7.19 29.51
N GLN A 133 -9.34 -8.45 29.62
CA GLN A 133 -10.15 -9.49 30.25
C GLN A 133 -9.74 -9.62 31.71
N TYR A 134 -10.69 -9.43 32.63
CA TYR A 134 -10.45 -9.54 34.08
C TYR A 134 -10.67 -10.96 34.61
N GLU A 135 -11.37 -11.82 33.86
CA GLU A 135 -11.71 -13.18 34.25
C GLU A 135 -10.80 -14.21 33.57
N GLY A 136 -9.58 -14.38 34.10
CA GLY A 136 -8.78 -15.63 34.05
C GLY A 136 -8.51 -16.32 32.69
N GLY A 137 -8.83 -15.71 31.55
CA GLY A 137 -8.57 -16.29 30.23
C GLY A 137 -7.08 -16.36 29.89
N GLU A 138 -6.73 -17.20 28.91
CA GLU A 138 -5.36 -17.30 28.37
C GLU A 138 -4.87 -15.96 27.78
N CYS A 139 -5.81 -15.07 27.43
CA CYS A 139 -5.57 -13.76 26.86
C CYS A 139 -5.90 -12.62 27.85
N PRO A 140 -4.91 -11.95 28.47
CA PRO A 140 -5.17 -10.81 29.35
C PRO A 140 -5.72 -9.59 28.60
N ILE A 141 -5.40 -9.47 27.32
CA ILE A 141 -5.94 -8.47 26.39
C ILE A 141 -6.36 -9.22 25.13
N THR A 142 -7.60 -9.03 24.70
CA THR A 142 -8.08 -9.51 23.40
C THR A 142 -8.28 -8.34 22.47
N CYS A 143 -7.83 -8.48 21.24
CA CYS A 143 -7.92 -7.44 20.21
C CYS A 143 -8.65 -7.97 18.98
N ILE A 144 -9.52 -7.14 18.41
CA ILE A 144 -10.21 -7.40 17.15
C ILE A 144 -9.71 -6.39 16.13
N ILE A 145 -9.29 -6.88 14.96
CA ILE A 145 -8.90 -6.06 13.81
C ILE A 145 -9.92 -6.32 12.71
N SER A 146 -10.72 -5.32 12.37
CA SER A 146 -11.80 -5.43 11.40
C SER A 146 -11.55 -4.60 10.14
N PHE A 147 -11.61 -5.24 8.98
CA PHE A 147 -11.37 -4.61 7.67
C PHE A 147 -12.69 -4.29 6.98
N GLY A 148 -13.01 -3.01 6.81
CA GLY A 148 -14.20 -2.55 6.10
C GLY A 148 -15.54 -2.82 6.79
N ARG A 149 -15.53 -3.45 7.97
CA ARG A 149 -16.71 -3.69 8.81
C ARG A 149 -16.59 -2.84 10.07
N ASP A 150 -17.55 -1.94 10.26
CA ASP A 150 -17.56 -1.07 11.43
C ASP A 150 -17.76 -1.90 12.71
N LEU A 151 -16.99 -1.56 13.75
CA LEU A 151 -17.09 -2.16 15.10
C LEU A 151 -17.89 -1.28 16.07
N ARG A 152 -18.38 -0.12 15.63
CA ARG A 152 -19.16 0.83 16.44
C ARG A 152 -20.67 0.53 16.43
N GLU A 153 -21.12 -0.40 15.59
CA GLU A 153 -22.51 -0.87 15.49
C GLU A 153 -22.75 -2.11 16.36
#